data_AF-A0A3D3APJ7-F1
#
_entry.id   AF-A0A3D3APJ7-F1
#
_cell.length_a   1.000
_cell.length_b   1.000
_cell.length_c   1.000
_cell.angle_alpha   90.00
_cell.angle_beta   90.00
_cell.angle_gamma   90.00
#
_symmetry.space_group_name_H-M   'P 1'
#
loop_
_entity.id
_entity.type
_entity.pdbx_description
1 polymer ?
#
loop_
_entity_poly.entity_id
_entity_poly.type
_entity_poly.pdbx_seq_one_letter_code
_entity_poly.pdbx_strand_id
1 'polypeptide(L)'
;MNLPFSGYYYLTEEGKNEFRKAGLNLLYNEKQEAYFYISQIDFSFLFGLAKNFYLKKVVLLSSALLENRTEWSHLVRDLTYILFDKEVKEETDRVFSQYGFNASKISKEEIESFSMNYQETREEFKKMLLFDTYTIVEDSKEIKDKDEKKKVLSDFIESISEKHWYFLYVSARTEEKISIMEEMYQKLVKLLYIVNIADYLALLIMELAQNAEKAHYEWIAKNEFQQMEQTESFIRQKENRQKIKEKIEEKEIYLEISILWEQIDDKHKLKISILNKGKIQEEKQEEVKNKIEVRTERKPLADLFHNPDQELGAGLGLFYISYIKEECEKQFLEFSSFIEMKEEEVEVSFEITL
;
A
#
# COMPACT_ATOMS: atom_id res chain seq x y z
N MET A 1 -19.58 1.74 6.40
CA MET A 1 -19.14 0.52 7.10
C MET A 1 -18.15 0.96 8.15
N ASN A 2 -18.34 0.66 9.43
CA ASN A 2 -17.38 1.04 10.47
C ASN A 2 -16.14 0.15 10.32
N LEU A 3 -14.96 0.75 10.23
CA LEU A 3 -13.70 0.02 10.12
C LEU A 3 -13.38 -0.64 11.48
N PRO A 4 -12.99 -1.92 11.53
CA PRO A 4 -12.78 -2.65 12.79
C PRO A 4 -11.48 -2.25 13.52
N PHE A 5 -10.94 -1.06 13.24
CA PHE A 5 -9.60 -0.63 13.64
C PHE A 5 -9.65 0.71 14.36
N SER A 6 -8.75 0.90 15.32
CA SER A 6 -8.39 2.22 15.82
C SER A 6 -7.13 2.69 15.07
N GLY A 7 -7.13 3.96 14.67
CA GLY A 7 -6.01 4.50 13.92
C GLY A 7 -6.11 6.01 13.77
N TYR A 8 -4.97 6.61 13.50
CA TYR A 8 -4.79 8.04 13.33
C TYR A 8 -4.30 8.31 11.92
N TYR A 9 -4.95 9.25 11.26
CA TYR A 9 -4.60 9.67 9.92
C TYR A 9 -4.14 11.11 9.99
N TYR A 10 -2.90 11.35 9.59
CA TYR A 10 -2.26 12.65 9.62
C TYR A 10 -2.37 13.31 8.27
N LEU A 11 -2.62 14.62 8.27
CA LEU A 11 -2.89 15.38 7.05
C LEU A 11 -1.72 16.29 6.66
N THR A 12 -1.58 16.51 5.35
CA THR A 12 -0.80 17.63 4.80
C THR A 12 -1.50 18.97 5.10
N GLU A 13 -0.85 20.11 4.84
CA GLU A 13 -1.49 21.42 5.04
C GLU A 13 -2.72 21.62 4.14
N GLU A 14 -2.64 21.14 2.89
CA GLU A 14 -3.75 21.12 1.94
C GLU A 14 -4.88 20.23 2.45
N GLY A 15 -4.55 19.05 2.98
CA GLY A 15 -5.51 18.14 3.59
C GLY A 15 -6.23 18.75 4.78
N LYS A 16 -5.51 19.49 5.64
CA LYS A 16 -6.11 20.24 6.76
C LYS A 16 -7.13 21.26 6.25
N ASN A 17 -6.83 21.95 5.16
CA ASN A 17 -7.75 22.93 4.59
C ASN A 17 -9.02 22.29 4.02
N GLU A 18 -8.91 21.14 3.36
CA GLU A 18 -10.08 20.39 2.88
C GLU A 18 -10.93 19.83 4.03
N PHE A 19 -10.31 19.33 5.12
CA PHE A 19 -11.03 18.93 6.32
C PHE A 19 -11.83 20.08 6.96
N ARG A 20 -11.21 21.27 7.02
CA ARG A 20 -11.89 22.48 7.52
C ARG A 20 -13.06 22.87 6.63
N LYS A 21 -12.91 22.79 5.30
CA LYS A 21 -14.01 23.05 4.34
C LYS A 21 -15.16 22.05 4.51
N ALA A 22 -14.85 20.79 4.79
CA ALA A 22 -15.83 19.74 5.06
C ALA A 22 -16.52 19.87 6.43
N GLY A 23 -16.11 20.85 7.26
CA GLY A 23 -16.67 21.05 8.61
C GLY A 23 -16.30 19.94 9.60
N LEU A 24 -15.23 19.19 9.32
CA LEU A 24 -14.77 18.10 10.16
C LEU A 24 -13.78 18.62 11.22
N ASN A 25 -13.86 18.05 12.42
CA ASN A 25 -12.98 18.41 13.52
C ASN A 25 -11.63 17.70 13.40
N LEU A 26 -10.55 18.47 13.50
CA LEU A 26 -9.18 17.95 13.54
C LEU A 26 -8.70 17.88 14.99
N LEU A 27 -7.95 16.82 15.27
CA LEU A 27 -7.20 16.64 16.51
C LEU A 27 -5.73 16.99 16.25
N TYR A 28 -4.97 17.24 17.31
CA TYR A 28 -3.55 17.60 17.21
C TYR A 28 -2.75 16.80 18.24
N ASN A 29 -1.64 16.20 17.80
CA ASN A 29 -0.73 15.50 18.70
C ASN A 29 0.22 16.50 19.41
N GLU A 30 1.09 16.01 20.29
CA GLU A 30 2.07 16.85 21.01
C GLU A 30 3.02 17.62 20.07
N LYS A 31 3.25 17.08 18.86
CA LYS A 31 4.05 17.71 17.81
C LYS A 31 3.25 18.67 16.92
N GLN A 32 2.01 18.99 17.30
CA GLN A 32 1.08 19.85 16.54
C GLN A 32 0.75 19.32 15.14
N GLU A 33 0.89 18.01 14.91
CA GLU A 33 0.45 17.39 13.68
C GLU A 33 -1.06 17.13 13.73
N ALA A 34 -1.78 17.62 12.72
CA ALA A 34 -3.21 17.44 12.65
C ALA A 34 -3.52 15.99 12.26
N TYR A 35 -4.41 15.35 13.01
CA TYR A 35 -4.88 14.02 12.74
C TYR A 35 -6.38 13.87 12.97
N PHE A 36 -6.96 12.79 12.46
CA PHE A 36 -8.32 12.38 12.74
C PHE A 36 -8.37 10.88 13.01
N TYR A 37 -9.40 10.45 13.75
CA TYR A 37 -9.65 9.03 13.96
C TYR A 37 -10.38 8.44 12.76
N ILE A 38 -10.01 7.24 12.34
CA ILE A 38 -10.66 6.55 11.22
C ILE A 38 -12.18 6.43 11.38
N SER A 39 -12.67 6.34 12.61
CA SER A 39 -14.10 6.27 12.95
C SER A 39 -14.87 7.56 12.66
N GLN A 40 -14.19 8.67 12.37
CA GLN A 40 -14.82 9.96 12.08
C GLN A 40 -15.20 10.12 10.61
N ILE A 41 -14.69 9.27 9.72
CA ILE A 41 -14.91 9.39 8.28
C ILE A 41 -15.29 8.05 7.66
N ASP A 42 -15.99 8.09 6.52
CA ASP A 42 -16.23 6.89 5.73
C ASP A 42 -15.05 6.56 4.80
N PHE A 43 -15.12 5.37 4.22
CA PHE A 43 -14.08 4.84 3.33
C PHE A 43 -13.94 5.67 2.04
N SER A 44 -15.05 6.17 1.49
CA SER A 44 -15.04 6.99 0.27
C SER A 44 -14.28 8.29 0.48
N PHE A 45 -14.48 8.94 1.63
CA PHE A 45 -13.76 10.14 2.00
C PHE A 45 -12.27 9.87 2.21
N LEU A 46 -11.92 8.76 2.87
CA LEU A 46 -10.52 8.34 3.04
C LEU A 46 -9.80 8.18 1.70
N PHE A 47 -10.45 7.54 0.73
CA PHE A 47 -9.93 7.36 -0.61
C PHE A 47 -9.78 8.69 -1.34
N GLY A 48 -10.73 9.61 -1.16
CA GLY A 48 -10.63 10.97 -1.66
C GLY A 48 -9.38 11.68 -1.14
N LEU A 49 -9.07 11.56 0.15
CA LEU A 49 -7.86 12.15 0.74
C LEU A 49 -6.59 11.50 0.18
N ALA A 50 -6.55 10.18 0.10
CA ALA A 50 -5.41 9.43 -0.44
C ALA A 50 -5.15 9.81 -1.90
N LYS A 51 -6.19 9.84 -2.74
CA LYS A 51 -6.12 10.18 -4.17
C LYS A 51 -5.58 11.59 -4.41
N ASN A 52 -5.89 12.51 -3.51
CA ASN A 52 -5.41 13.89 -3.59
C ASN A 52 -4.12 14.12 -2.78
N PHE A 53 -3.49 13.06 -2.24
CA PHE A 53 -2.23 13.13 -1.48
C PHE A 53 -2.33 14.05 -0.26
N TYR A 54 -3.53 14.13 0.31
CA TYR A 54 -3.80 14.89 1.53
C TYR A 54 -3.45 14.12 2.80
N LEU A 55 -3.23 12.80 2.68
CA LEU A 55 -2.72 11.97 3.75
C LEU A 55 -1.19 12.05 3.79
N LYS A 56 -0.67 12.49 4.93
CA LYS A 56 0.77 12.49 5.22
C LYS A 56 1.21 11.15 5.80
N LYS A 57 0.46 10.61 6.76
CA LYS A 57 0.81 9.40 7.53
C LYS A 57 -0.47 8.70 7.97
N VAL A 58 -0.44 7.38 8.02
CA VAL A 58 -1.54 6.53 8.48
C VAL A 58 -0.95 5.60 9.50
N VAL A 59 -1.45 5.70 10.72
CA VAL A 59 -1.02 4.90 11.86
C VAL A 59 -2.19 4.03 12.26
N LEU A 60 -2.04 2.74 12.08
CA LEU A 60 -3.06 1.76 12.45
C LEU A 60 -2.57 1.01 13.69
N LEU A 61 -3.43 0.94 14.69
CA LEU A 61 -3.16 0.23 15.93
C LEU A 61 -4.08 -0.98 16.04
N SER A 62 -3.52 -2.14 16.36
CA SER A 62 -4.33 -3.31 16.64
C SER A 62 -3.66 -4.29 17.59
N SER A 63 -4.49 -4.87 18.46
CA SER A 63 -4.20 -6.02 19.31
C SER A 63 -4.72 -7.35 18.72
N ALA A 64 -5.41 -7.31 17.56
CA ALA A 64 -6.12 -8.45 16.97
C ALA A 64 -6.15 -8.36 15.42
N LEU A 65 -4.97 -8.44 14.80
CA LEU A 65 -4.83 -8.38 13.34
C LEU A 65 -5.36 -9.64 12.65
N LEU A 66 -5.21 -10.81 13.28
CA LEU A 66 -5.66 -12.10 12.75
C LEU A 66 -7.18 -12.20 12.54
N GLU A 67 -7.98 -11.50 13.34
CA GLU A 67 -9.45 -11.54 13.24
C GLU A 67 -9.99 -10.74 12.05
N ASN A 68 -9.21 -9.80 11.51
CA ASN A 68 -9.62 -8.89 10.43
C ASN A 68 -8.62 -8.90 9.25
N ARG A 69 -7.99 -10.05 9.01
CA ARG A 69 -6.89 -10.24 8.06
C ARG A 69 -7.22 -9.71 6.65
N THR A 70 -8.44 -9.97 6.18
CA THR A 70 -8.89 -9.62 4.84
C THR A 70 -9.03 -8.11 4.69
N GLU A 71 -9.62 -7.46 5.68
CA GLU A 71 -9.83 -6.01 5.74
C GLU A 71 -8.49 -5.26 5.78
N TRP A 72 -7.50 -5.79 6.50
CA TRP A 72 -6.13 -5.25 6.54
C TRP A 72 -5.42 -5.34 5.20
N SER A 73 -5.47 -6.51 4.57
CA SER A 73 -4.84 -6.74 3.26
C SER A 73 -5.43 -5.81 2.20
N HIS A 74 -6.76 -5.64 2.19
CA HIS A 74 -7.43 -4.73 1.26
C HIS A 74 -7.04 -3.28 1.50
N LEU A 75 -7.00 -2.81 2.75
CA LEU A 75 -6.65 -1.42 3.04
C LEU A 75 -5.23 -1.07 2.58
N VAL A 76 -4.24 -1.93 2.87
CA VAL A 76 -2.85 -1.72 2.41
C VAL A 76 -2.78 -1.71 0.90
N ARG A 77 -3.39 -2.71 0.26
CA ARG A 77 -3.40 -2.85 -1.20
C ARG A 77 -4.03 -1.63 -1.85
N ASP A 78 -5.20 -1.22 -1.37
CA ASP A 78 -5.94 -0.12 -1.98
C ASP A 78 -5.24 1.23 -1.76
N LEU A 79 -4.68 1.49 -0.57
CA LEU A 79 -3.87 2.69 -0.33
C LEU A 79 -2.64 2.72 -1.25
N THR A 80 -1.98 1.58 -1.44
CA THR A 80 -0.84 1.46 -2.34
C THR A 80 -1.28 1.73 -3.78
N TYR A 81 -2.35 1.08 -4.24
CA TYR A 81 -2.93 1.28 -5.57
C TYR A 81 -3.25 2.75 -5.87
N ILE A 82 -3.90 3.46 -4.96
CA ILE A 82 -4.29 4.87 -5.15
C ILE A 82 -3.08 5.76 -5.46
N LEU A 83 -1.95 5.50 -4.80
CA LEU A 83 -0.75 6.34 -4.96
C LEU A 83 -0.13 6.15 -6.33
N PHE A 84 -0.01 4.89 -6.74
CA PHE A 84 0.53 4.57 -8.03
C PHE A 84 -0.43 4.92 -9.18
N ASP A 85 -1.76 4.85 -8.97
CA ASP A 85 -2.76 5.29 -9.94
C ASP A 85 -2.60 6.77 -10.28
N LYS A 86 -2.29 7.64 -9.30
CA LYS A 86 -2.00 9.04 -9.58
C LYS A 86 -0.72 9.22 -10.40
N GLU A 87 0.36 8.50 -10.08
CA GLU A 87 1.60 8.58 -10.86
C GLU A 87 1.34 8.23 -12.33
N VAL A 88 0.63 7.13 -12.58
CA VAL A 88 0.30 6.70 -13.95
C VAL A 88 -0.58 7.74 -14.67
N LYS A 89 -1.47 8.44 -13.96
CA LYS A 89 -2.27 9.55 -14.50
C LYS A 89 -1.43 10.78 -14.83
N GLU A 90 -0.51 11.18 -13.97
CA GLU A 90 0.38 12.30 -14.25
C GLU A 90 1.30 12.01 -15.44
N GLU A 91 1.80 10.77 -15.56
CA GLU A 91 2.54 10.34 -16.73
C GLU A 91 1.68 10.37 -18.00
N THR A 92 0.41 9.95 -17.91
CA THR A 92 -0.54 10.03 -19.03
C THR A 92 -0.73 11.48 -19.49
N ASP A 93 -0.86 12.42 -18.56
CA ASP A 93 -0.96 13.85 -18.88
C ASP A 93 0.31 14.39 -19.56
N ARG A 94 1.48 13.89 -19.16
CA ARG A 94 2.78 14.23 -19.79
C ARG A 94 2.86 13.70 -21.22
N VAL A 95 2.38 12.48 -21.50
CA VAL A 95 2.33 11.92 -22.87
C VAL A 95 1.62 12.90 -23.80
N PHE A 96 0.37 13.28 -23.49
CA PHE A 96 -0.37 14.21 -24.35
C PHE A 96 0.32 15.57 -24.49
N SER A 97 0.93 16.07 -23.41
CA SER A 97 1.66 17.33 -23.43
C SER A 97 2.87 17.32 -24.37
N GLN A 98 3.59 16.18 -24.47
CA GLN A 98 4.75 16.02 -25.37
C GLN A 98 4.36 16.13 -26.84
N TYR A 99 3.18 15.65 -27.21
CA TYR A 99 2.62 15.76 -28.58
C TYR A 99 1.92 17.11 -28.83
N GLY A 100 2.19 18.13 -28.00
CA GLY A 100 1.69 19.50 -28.20
C GLY A 100 0.21 19.69 -27.84
N PHE A 101 -0.45 18.68 -27.27
CA PHE A 101 -1.83 18.76 -26.80
C PHE A 101 -1.90 19.51 -25.46
N ASN A 102 -2.01 20.83 -25.51
CA ASN A 102 -2.09 21.67 -24.31
C ASN A 102 -3.54 21.95 -23.90
N ALA A 103 -3.87 21.61 -22.64
CA ALA A 103 -5.19 21.78 -22.03
C ALA A 103 -5.75 23.20 -22.08
N SER A 104 -4.88 24.20 -22.10
CA SER A 104 -5.26 25.62 -22.07
C SER A 104 -5.80 26.15 -23.40
N LYS A 105 -5.75 25.36 -24.49
CA LYS A 105 -6.08 25.80 -25.86
C LYS A 105 -7.42 25.29 -26.39
N ILE A 106 -8.17 24.48 -25.63
CA ILE A 106 -9.42 23.86 -26.09
C ILE A 106 -10.60 24.44 -25.29
N SER A 107 -11.69 24.78 -25.98
CA SER A 107 -12.89 25.26 -25.32
C SER A 107 -13.65 24.11 -24.65
N LYS A 108 -14.35 24.38 -23.54
CA LYS A 108 -15.21 23.37 -22.90
C LYS A 108 -16.31 22.85 -23.84
N GLU A 109 -16.80 23.73 -24.70
CA GLU A 109 -17.85 23.44 -25.68
C GLU A 109 -17.38 22.41 -26.74
N GLU A 110 -16.11 22.45 -27.13
CA GLU A 110 -15.51 21.47 -28.05
C GLU A 110 -15.41 20.06 -27.41
N ILE A 111 -15.06 19.99 -26.13
CA ILE A 111 -14.97 18.73 -25.38
C ILE A 111 -16.38 18.15 -25.15
N GLU A 112 -17.35 18.98 -24.74
CA GLU A 112 -18.73 18.54 -24.52
C GLU A 112 -19.40 18.05 -25.81
N SER A 113 -19.20 18.77 -26.92
CA SER A 113 -19.65 18.34 -28.25
C SER A 113 -19.03 17.01 -28.67
N PHE A 114 -17.74 16.79 -28.35
CA PHE A 114 -17.09 15.52 -28.60
C PHE A 114 -17.72 14.37 -27.79
N SER A 115 -17.88 14.56 -26.47
CA SER A 115 -18.43 13.53 -25.58
C SER A 115 -19.85 13.09 -25.97
N MET A 116 -20.65 13.97 -26.58
CA MET A 116 -22.00 13.63 -27.06
C MET A 116 -21.99 12.90 -28.41
N ASN A 117 -21.04 13.19 -29.30
CA ASN A 117 -21.08 12.74 -30.69
C ASN A 117 -20.17 11.55 -31.01
N TYR A 118 -19.19 11.23 -30.15
CA TYR A 118 -18.15 10.23 -30.45
C TYR A 118 -18.03 9.13 -29.40
N GLN A 119 -19.15 8.79 -28.75
CA GLN A 119 -19.19 7.69 -27.77
C GLN A 119 -18.76 6.36 -28.37
N GLU A 120 -19.19 6.04 -29.60
CA GLU A 120 -18.82 4.78 -30.26
C GLU A 120 -17.30 4.69 -30.50
N THR A 121 -16.68 5.75 -31.01
CA THR A 121 -15.22 5.83 -31.19
C THR A 121 -14.46 5.71 -29.87
N ARG A 122 -14.98 6.31 -28.79
CA ARG A 122 -14.40 6.15 -27.45
C ARG A 122 -14.43 4.69 -27.02
N GLU A 123 -15.57 4.02 -27.17
CA GLU A 123 -15.71 2.60 -26.82
C GLU A 123 -14.80 1.69 -27.66
N GLU A 124 -14.54 2.03 -28.93
CA GLU A 124 -13.54 1.35 -29.75
C GLU A 124 -12.13 1.52 -29.18
N PHE A 125 -11.71 2.74 -28.84
CA PHE A 125 -10.41 2.98 -28.24
C PHE A 125 -10.24 2.27 -26.89
N LYS A 126 -11.27 2.28 -26.05
CA LYS A 126 -11.27 1.51 -24.79
C LYS A 126 -11.03 0.03 -25.05
N LYS A 127 -11.74 -0.57 -26.01
CA LYS A 127 -11.57 -1.97 -26.39
C LYS A 127 -10.16 -2.24 -26.90
N MET A 128 -9.61 -1.37 -27.74
CA MET A 128 -8.24 -1.53 -28.26
C MET A 128 -7.19 -1.50 -27.14
N LEU A 129 -7.27 -0.51 -26.24
CA LEU A 129 -6.32 -0.38 -25.12
C LEU A 129 -6.42 -1.56 -24.12
N LEU A 130 -7.63 -2.05 -23.87
CA LEU A 130 -7.87 -3.15 -22.94
C LEU A 130 -7.57 -4.52 -23.55
N PHE A 131 -7.67 -4.69 -24.87
CA PHE A 131 -7.51 -6.01 -25.50
C PHE A 131 -6.14 -6.63 -25.21
N ASP A 132 -5.07 -5.92 -25.51
CA ASP A 132 -3.70 -6.45 -25.34
C ASP A 132 -3.33 -6.62 -23.86
N THR A 133 -3.81 -5.72 -23.00
CA THR A 133 -3.54 -5.80 -21.56
C THR A 133 -4.34 -6.92 -20.90
N TYR A 134 -5.55 -7.21 -21.36
CA TYR A 134 -6.33 -8.36 -20.91
C TYR A 134 -5.72 -9.68 -21.37
N THR A 135 -5.16 -9.73 -22.58
CA THR A 135 -4.41 -10.89 -23.05
C THR A 135 -3.19 -11.16 -22.17
N ILE A 136 -2.42 -10.13 -21.80
CA ILE A 136 -1.31 -10.29 -20.83
C ILE A 136 -1.81 -10.87 -19.51
N VAL A 137 -2.91 -10.35 -18.97
CA VAL A 137 -3.49 -10.85 -17.72
C VAL A 137 -3.93 -12.31 -17.85
N GLU A 138 -4.50 -12.71 -19.00
CA GLU A 138 -4.95 -14.08 -19.22
C GLU A 138 -3.82 -15.07 -19.47
N ASP A 139 -2.80 -14.68 -20.19
CA ASP A 139 -1.70 -15.58 -20.53
C ASP A 139 -0.68 -15.70 -19.40
N SER A 140 -0.67 -14.75 -18.47
CA SER A 140 0.21 -14.79 -17.30
C SER A 140 -0.23 -15.86 -16.29
N LYS A 141 0.74 -16.70 -15.89
CA LYS A 141 0.60 -17.66 -14.78
C LYS A 141 0.91 -17.04 -13.41
N GLU A 142 1.58 -15.90 -13.40
CA GLU A 142 2.04 -15.21 -12.19
C GLU A 142 0.96 -14.31 -11.61
N ILE A 143 0.10 -13.77 -12.48
CA ILE A 143 -1.01 -12.90 -12.09
C ILE A 143 -2.12 -13.74 -11.45
N LYS A 144 -2.32 -13.53 -10.15
CA LYS A 144 -3.48 -14.01 -9.40
C LYS A 144 -4.64 -13.03 -9.52
N ASP A 145 -5.84 -13.51 -9.23
CA ASP A 145 -7.07 -12.69 -9.21
C ASP A 145 -7.29 -11.88 -10.49
N LYS A 146 -7.18 -12.57 -11.63
CA LYS A 146 -7.24 -11.98 -12.98
C LYS A 146 -8.44 -11.06 -13.21
N ASP A 147 -9.62 -11.42 -12.72
CA ASP A 147 -10.83 -10.61 -12.87
C ASP A 147 -10.70 -9.25 -12.14
N GLU A 148 -10.06 -9.24 -10.97
CA GLU A 148 -9.78 -8.01 -10.23
C GLU A 148 -8.76 -7.15 -10.97
N LYS A 149 -7.70 -7.75 -11.54
CA LYS A 149 -6.72 -7.02 -12.36
C LYS A 149 -7.32 -6.40 -13.60
N LYS A 150 -8.19 -7.14 -14.30
CA LYS A 150 -8.96 -6.62 -15.43
C LYS A 150 -9.85 -5.46 -15.01
N LYS A 151 -10.53 -5.59 -13.86
CA LYS A 151 -11.36 -4.52 -13.32
C LYS A 151 -10.53 -3.26 -13.03
N VAL A 152 -9.36 -3.39 -12.41
CA VAL A 152 -8.46 -2.26 -12.14
C VAL A 152 -8.06 -1.53 -13.44
N LEU A 153 -7.67 -2.29 -14.47
CA LEU A 153 -7.36 -1.72 -15.79
C LEU A 153 -8.57 -1.02 -16.42
N SER A 154 -9.75 -1.61 -16.31
CA SER A 154 -11.01 -1.02 -16.78
C SER A 154 -11.33 0.27 -16.04
N ASP A 155 -11.23 0.27 -14.71
CA ASP A 155 -11.51 1.43 -13.85
C ASP A 155 -10.53 2.57 -14.15
N PHE A 156 -9.27 2.26 -14.45
CA PHE A 156 -8.30 3.25 -14.93
C PHE A 156 -8.74 3.88 -16.25
N ILE A 157 -9.07 3.06 -17.25
CA ILE A 157 -9.55 3.54 -18.56
C ILE A 157 -10.80 4.41 -18.41
N GLU A 158 -11.76 4.01 -17.56
CA GLU A 158 -12.95 4.82 -17.30
C GLU A 158 -12.63 6.14 -16.58
N SER A 159 -11.54 6.17 -15.81
CA SER A 159 -11.10 7.38 -15.11
C SER A 159 -10.33 8.36 -15.99
N ILE A 160 -9.98 7.99 -17.23
CA ILE A 160 -9.38 8.91 -18.21
C ILE A 160 -10.37 10.05 -18.47
N SER A 161 -9.90 11.29 -18.31
CA SER A 161 -10.74 12.47 -18.46
C SER A 161 -11.26 12.64 -19.90
N GLU A 162 -12.43 13.26 -20.06
CA GLU A 162 -13.02 13.58 -21.38
C GLU A 162 -12.05 14.35 -22.28
N LYS A 163 -11.22 15.21 -21.69
CA LYS A 163 -10.17 15.95 -22.37
C LYS A 163 -9.12 15.03 -23.01
N HIS A 164 -8.68 13.99 -22.30
CA HIS A 164 -7.71 13.03 -22.84
C HIS A 164 -8.34 12.12 -23.90
N TRP A 165 -9.62 11.76 -23.75
CA TRP A 165 -10.37 11.09 -24.82
C TRP A 165 -10.47 11.94 -26.08
N TYR A 166 -10.72 13.24 -25.93
CA TYR A 166 -10.69 14.18 -27.05
C TYR A 166 -9.31 14.21 -27.74
N PHE A 167 -8.22 14.25 -26.97
CA PHE A 167 -6.86 14.19 -27.55
C PHE A 167 -6.58 12.88 -28.29
N LEU A 168 -7.00 11.74 -27.75
CA LEU A 168 -6.90 10.47 -28.46
C LEU A 168 -7.68 10.51 -29.78
N TYR A 169 -8.88 11.10 -29.78
CA TYR A 169 -9.65 11.27 -31.00
C TYR A 169 -8.99 12.21 -32.02
N VAL A 170 -8.41 13.33 -31.59
CA VAL A 170 -7.69 14.24 -32.50
C VAL A 170 -6.43 13.57 -33.04
N SER A 171 -5.64 12.94 -32.18
CA SER A 171 -4.43 12.21 -32.56
C SER A 171 -4.73 11.01 -33.45
N ALA A 172 -5.93 10.43 -33.38
CA ALA A 172 -6.34 9.35 -34.28
C ALA A 172 -6.30 9.72 -35.77
N ARG A 173 -6.26 11.02 -36.07
CA ARG A 173 -6.19 11.58 -37.43
C ARG A 173 -4.78 12.03 -37.82
N THR A 174 -3.81 11.87 -36.92
CA THR A 174 -2.40 12.19 -37.17
C THR A 174 -1.59 10.90 -37.32
N GLU A 175 -0.38 11.01 -37.84
CA GLU A 175 0.56 9.89 -37.92
C GLU A 175 1.03 9.43 -36.52
N GLU A 176 0.85 10.29 -35.50
CA GLU A 176 1.26 10.06 -34.10
C GLU A 176 0.31 9.12 -33.35
N LYS A 177 -0.85 8.76 -33.93
CA LYS A 177 -1.83 7.84 -33.33
C LYS A 177 -1.16 6.59 -32.78
N ILE A 178 -0.30 5.95 -33.56
CA ILE A 178 0.33 4.68 -33.20
C ILE A 178 1.21 4.88 -31.97
N SER A 179 2.08 5.89 -31.99
CA SER A 179 2.98 6.20 -30.87
C SER A 179 2.22 6.53 -29.59
N ILE A 180 1.17 7.34 -29.66
CA ILE A 180 0.36 7.69 -28.49
C ILE A 180 -0.36 6.45 -27.94
N MET A 181 -0.89 5.59 -28.81
CA MET A 181 -1.55 4.34 -28.39
C MET A 181 -0.55 3.37 -27.73
N GLU A 182 0.67 3.26 -28.27
CA GLU A 182 1.75 2.46 -27.68
C GLU A 182 2.17 2.99 -26.30
N GLU A 183 2.31 4.31 -26.15
CA GLU A 183 2.64 4.94 -24.86
C GLU A 183 1.52 4.74 -23.84
N MET A 184 0.25 4.93 -24.22
CA MET A 184 -0.90 4.65 -23.36
C MET A 184 -0.95 3.19 -22.94
N TYR A 185 -0.66 2.27 -23.86
CA TYR A 185 -0.56 0.84 -23.58
C TYR A 185 0.55 0.56 -22.56
N GLN A 186 1.74 1.14 -22.72
CA GLN A 186 2.83 1.01 -21.74
C GLN A 186 2.42 1.51 -20.35
N LYS A 187 1.59 2.56 -20.26
CA LYS A 187 1.04 3.04 -18.97
C LYS A 187 0.09 2.03 -18.32
N LEU A 188 -0.75 1.35 -19.10
CA LEU A 188 -1.61 0.28 -18.57
C LEU A 188 -0.81 -0.93 -18.11
N VAL A 189 0.24 -1.31 -18.86
CA VAL A 189 1.15 -2.38 -18.46
C VAL A 189 1.89 -2.01 -17.16
N LYS A 190 2.39 -0.76 -17.05
CA LYS A 190 2.99 -0.25 -15.81
C LYS A 190 2.00 -0.31 -14.64
N LEU A 191 0.73 0.07 -14.85
CA LEU A 191 -0.31 -0.04 -13.84
C LEU A 191 -0.52 -1.49 -13.36
N LEU A 192 -0.47 -2.47 -14.26
CA LEU A 192 -0.58 -3.88 -13.91
C LEU A 192 0.55 -4.34 -12.97
N TYR A 193 1.79 -3.93 -13.25
CA TYR A 193 2.95 -4.27 -12.41
C TYR A 193 2.89 -3.60 -11.04
N ILE A 194 2.52 -2.32 -11.01
CA ILE A 194 2.21 -1.57 -9.79
C ILE A 194 1.21 -2.30 -8.90
N VAL A 195 0.16 -2.84 -9.51
CA VAL A 195 -0.90 -3.56 -8.81
C VAL A 195 -0.39 -4.89 -8.24
N ASN A 196 0.61 -5.52 -8.87
CA ASN A 196 1.30 -6.68 -8.30
C ASN A 196 2.20 -6.29 -7.11
N ILE A 197 2.90 -5.15 -7.20
CA ILE A 197 3.68 -4.61 -6.06
C ILE A 197 2.77 -4.38 -4.86
N ALA A 198 1.60 -3.77 -5.07
CA ALA A 198 0.61 -3.53 -4.03
C ALA A 198 0.12 -4.83 -3.35
N ASP A 199 -0.13 -5.87 -4.14
CA ASP A 199 -0.52 -7.19 -3.62
C ASP A 199 0.59 -7.83 -2.79
N TYR A 200 1.83 -7.86 -3.30
CA TYR A 200 2.94 -8.46 -2.59
C TYR A 200 3.27 -7.72 -1.30
N LEU A 201 3.16 -6.39 -1.30
CA LEU A 201 3.27 -5.58 -0.08
C LEU A 201 2.18 -5.92 0.94
N ALA A 202 0.92 -6.03 0.49
CA ALA A 202 -0.18 -6.44 1.37
C ALA A 202 0.05 -7.83 1.99
N LEU A 203 0.52 -8.79 1.18
CA LEU A 203 0.86 -10.12 1.65
C LEU A 203 2.01 -10.11 2.66
N LEU A 204 3.07 -9.36 2.38
CA LEU A 204 4.23 -9.22 3.25
C LEU A 204 3.86 -8.59 4.60
N ILE A 205 3.13 -7.47 4.58
CA ILE A 205 2.70 -6.79 5.82
C ILE A 205 1.83 -7.70 6.66
N MET A 206 0.91 -8.41 6.02
CA MET A 206 0.03 -9.34 6.68
C MET A 206 0.79 -10.49 7.34
N GLU A 207 1.79 -11.06 6.67
CA GLU A 207 2.63 -12.11 7.25
C GLU A 207 3.44 -11.60 8.45
N LEU A 208 4.05 -10.42 8.33
CA LEU A 208 4.81 -9.81 9.42
C LEU A 208 3.93 -9.47 10.63
N ALA A 209 2.73 -8.93 10.39
CA ALA A 209 1.76 -8.66 11.42
C ALA A 209 1.33 -9.95 12.15
N GLN A 210 1.11 -11.04 11.41
CA GLN A 210 0.77 -12.34 12.00
C GLN A 210 1.90 -12.90 12.86
N ASN A 211 3.14 -12.79 12.39
CA ASN A 211 4.30 -13.23 13.15
C ASN A 211 4.48 -12.42 14.43
N ALA A 212 4.26 -11.11 14.36
CA ALA A 212 4.36 -10.22 15.51
C ALA A 212 3.22 -10.48 16.53
N GLU A 213 1.99 -10.70 16.06
CA GLU A 213 0.84 -11.06 16.91
C GLU A 213 1.07 -12.42 17.59
N LYS A 214 1.55 -13.42 16.85
CA LYS A 214 1.92 -14.72 17.42
C LYS A 214 2.96 -14.56 18.53
N ALA A 215 3.97 -13.72 18.33
CA ALA A 215 4.99 -13.45 19.34
C ALA A 215 4.39 -12.82 20.62
N HIS A 216 3.42 -11.91 20.50
CA HIS A 216 2.69 -11.37 21.66
C HIS A 216 1.91 -12.44 22.41
N TYR A 217 1.20 -13.30 21.69
CA TYR A 217 0.42 -14.38 22.29
C TYR A 217 1.32 -15.38 23.04
N GLU A 218 2.44 -15.76 22.43
CA GLU A 218 3.46 -16.62 23.08
C GLU A 218 4.02 -15.96 24.34
N TRP A 219 4.34 -14.67 24.28
CA TRP A 219 4.91 -13.94 25.41
C TRP A 219 3.94 -13.89 26.59
N ILE A 220 2.68 -13.51 26.36
CA ILE A 220 1.66 -13.46 27.41
C ILE A 220 1.39 -14.87 27.98
N ALA A 221 1.27 -15.88 27.12
CA ALA A 221 1.03 -17.26 27.57
C ALA A 221 2.16 -17.77 28.48
N LYS A 222 3.42 -17.48 28.15
CA LYS A 222 4.59 -17.90 28.94
C LYS A 222 4.72 -17.11 30.24
N ASN A 223 4.58 -15.79 30.20
CA ASN A 223 4.91 -14.92 31.34
C ASN A 223 3.73 -14.69 32.30
N GLU A 224 2.52 -14.53 31.78
CA GLU A 224 1.34 -14.22 32.60
C GLU A 224 0.58 -15.48 33.00
N PHE A 225 0.52 -16.47 32.11
CA PHE A 225 -0.19 -17.73 32.35
C PHE A 225 0.74 -18.90 32.70
N GLN A 226 2.05 -18.66 32.77
CA GLN A 226 3.07 -19.63 33.17
C GLN A 226 3.09 -20.91 32.30
N GLN A 227 2.68 -20.80 31.03
CA GLN A 227 2.57 -21.92 30.10
C GLN A 227 3.86 -22.11 29.28
N MET A 228 4.99 -22.43 29.93
CA MET A 228 6.28 -22.57 29.24
C MET A 228 6.35 -23.80 28.32
N GLU A 229 5.83 -24.95 28.74
CA GLU A 229 5.93 -26.22 27.98
C GLU A 229 4.73 -26.49 27.05
N GLN A 230 3.61 -25.79 27.27
CA GLN A 230 2.34 -26.02 26.56
C GLN A 230 1.82 -24.76 25.87
N THR A 231 2.72 -23.83 25.53
CA THR A 231 2.35 -22.53 24.95
C THR A 231 1.44 -22.67 23.73
N GLU A 232 1.78 -23.53 22.77
CA GLU A 232 1.00 -23.68 21.54
C GLU A 232 -0.38 -24.30 21.77
N SER A 233 -0.47 -25.36 22.59
CA SER A 233 -1.75 -26.01 22.88
C SER A 233 -2.67 -25.08 23.69
N PHE A 234 -2.09 -24.26 24.57
CA PHE A 234 -2.81 -23.22 25.31
C PHE A 234 -3.40 -22.15 24.38
N ILE A 235 -2.60 -21.60 23.45
CA ILE A 235 -3.02 -20.58 22.47
C ILE A 235 -4.08 -21.14 21.49
N ARG A 236 -4.09 -22.45 21.21
CA ARG A 236 -5.10 -23.05 20.32
C ARG A 236 -6.51 -23.06 20.90
N GLN A 237 -6.68 -22.93 22.21
CA GLN A 237 -8.01 -22.89 22.84
C GLN A 237 -8.62 -21.48 22.73
N LYS A 238 -9.88 -21.39 22.29
CA LYS A 238 -10.55 -20.11 22.03
C LYS A 238 -10.70 -19.28 23.31
N GLU A 239 -11.04 -19.92 24.41
CA GLU A 239 -11.22 -19.30 25.72
C GLU A 239 -9.90 -18.69 26.23
N ASN A 240 -8.77 -19.34 25.97
CA ASN A 240 -7.46 -18.84 26.37
C ASN A 240 -6.99 -17.71 25.47
N ARG A 241 -7.26 -17.75 24.15
CA ARG A 241 -6.98 -16.61 23.26
C ARG A 241 -7.70 -15.35 23.72
N GLN A 242 -8.95 -15.48 24.18
CA GLN A 242 -9.69 -14.35 24.69
C GLN A 242 -9.04 -13.75 25.94
N LYS A 243 -8.62 -14.58 26.90
CA LYS A 243 -7.89 -14.14 28.10
C LYS A 243 -6.54 -13.49 27.77
N ILE A 244 -5.83 -14.03 26.78
CA ILE A 244 -4.57 -13.45 26.30
C ILE A 244 -4.83 -12.07 25.70
N LYS A 245 -5.87 -11.93 24.86
CA LYS A 245 -6.25 -10.66 24.23
C LYS A 245 -6.58 -9.58 25.26
N GLU A 246 -7.36 -9.93 26.29
CA GLU A 246 -7.66 -9.02 27.40
C GLU A 246 -6.38 -8.53 28.10
N LYS A 247 -5.38 -9.41 28.27
CA LYS A 247 -4.09 -9.04 28.84
C LYS A 247 -3.22 -8.19 27.91
N ILE A 248 -3.27 -8.44 26.60
CA ILE A 248 -2.60 -7.60 25.58
C ILE A 248 -3.17 -6.18 25.63
N GLU A 249 -4.50 -6.06 25.71
CA GLU A 249 -5.19 -4.77 25.81
C GLU A 249 -4.90 -4.06 27.14
N GLU A 250 -4.92 -4.78 28.28
CA GLU A 250 -4.57 -4.23 29.61
C GLU A 250 -3.13 -3.69 29.67
N LYS A 251 -2.20 -4.36 28.97
CA LYS A 251 -0.78 -4.00 28.95
C LYS A 251 -0.40 -3.05 27.82
N GLU A 252 -1.37 -2.56 27.05
CA GLU A 252 -1.14 -1.66 25.93
C GLU A 252 -0.11 -2.19 24.91
N ILE A 253 -0.11 -3.51 24.71
CA ILE A 253 0.75 -4.18 23.73
C ILE A 253 0.05 -4.08 22.37
N TYR A 254 0.64 -3.33 21.45
CA TYR A 254 0.03 -3.06 20.14
C TYR A 254 1.03 -3.26 19.00
N LEU A 255 0.48 -3.65 17.86
CA LEU A 255 1.18 -3.51 16.59
C LEU A 255 0.82 -2.17 15.99
N GLU A 256 1.86 -1.40 15.64
CA GLU A 256 1.72 -0.14 14.94
C GLU A 256 2.16 -0.33 13.48
N ILE A 257 1.23 -0.17 12.55
CA ILE A 257 1.54 -0.11 11.14
C ILE A 257 1.48 1.35 10.73
N SER A 258 2.63 1.90 10.38
CA SER A 258 2.78 3.26 9.91
C SER A 258 3.09 3.23 8.43
N ILE A 259 2.15 3.67 7.62
CA ILE A 259 2.46 4.04 6.25
C ILE A 259 2.78 5.55 6.28
N LEU A 260 3.71 6.02 5.45
CA LEU A 260 4.20 7.40 5.37
C LEU A 260 4.44 7.76 3.90
N TRP A 261 4.02 8.97 3.54
CA TRP A 261 4.02 9.51 2.19
C TRP A 261 4.85 10.79 2.21
N GLU A 262 5.99 10.78 1.53
CA GLU A 262 6.88 11.93 1.48
C GLU A 262 7.16 12.30 0.03
N GLN A 263 6.98 13.58 -0.30
CA GLN A 263 7.55 14.13 -1.52
C GLN A 263 8.99 14.57 -1.21
N ILE A 264 9.94 14.02 -1.95
CA ILE A 264 11.36 14.37 -1.86
C ILE A 264 11.78 14.86 -3.23
N ASP A 265 11.99 16.16 -3.36
CA ASP A 265 12.20 16.84 -4.64
C ASP A 265 11.04 16.56 -5.63
N ASP A 266 11.36 16.02 -6.81
CA ASP A 266 10.40 15.63 -7.85
C ASP A 266 9.96 14.15 -7.73
N LYS A 267 10.39 13.45 -6.67
CA LYS A 267 10.08 12.03 -6.43
C LYS A 267 9.09 11.83 -5.29
N HIS A 268 8.29 10.78 -5.39
CA HIS A 268 7.39 10.36 -4.32
C HIS A 268 7.95 9.13 -3.61
N LYS A 269 8.02 9.19 -2.28
CA LYS A 269 8.50 8.10 -1.44
C LYS A 269 7.36 7.53 -0.60
N LEU A 270 7.09 6.25 -0.79
CA LEU A 270 6.22 5.44 0.06
C LEU A 270 7.09 4.71 1.07
N LYS A 271 6.90 5.02 2.35
CA LYS A 271 7.49 4.28 3.46
C LYS A 271 6.43 3.51 4.22
N ILE A 272 6.65 2.23 4.46
CA ILE A 272 5.80 1.37 5.27
C ILE A 272 6.64 0.85 6.42
N SER A 273 6.20 1.05 7.65
CA SER A 273 6.84 0.55 8.87
C SER A 273 5.86 -0.30 9.66
N ILE A 274 6.32 -1.43 10.16
CA ILE A 274 5.64 -2.28 11.14
C ILE A 274 6.47 -2.23 12.40
N LEU A 275 5.94 -1.57 13.41
CA LEU A 275 6.56 -1.43 14.71
C LEU A 275 5.86 -2.38 15.68
N ASN A 276 6.63 -3.33 16.19
CA ASN A 276 6.21 -4.28 17.19
C ASN A 276 6.53 -3.75 18.59
N LYS A 277 5.54 -3.22 19.30
CA LYS A 277 5.69 -2.66 20.65
C LYS A 277 5.38 -3.71 21.71
N GLY A 278 6.41 -4.19 22.40
CA GLY A 278 6.27 -5.06 23.57
C GLY A 278 7.53 -5.89 23.83
N LYS A 279 7.75 -6.32 25.08
CA LYS A 279 8.92 -7.10 25.53
C LYS A 279 9.16 -8.35 24.69
N ILE A 280 9.93 -8.22 23.62
CA ILE A 280 10.49 -9.37 22.90
C ILE A 280 11.36 -10.12 23.90
N GLN A 281 11.14 -11.43 24.07
CA GLN A 281 11.89 -12.27 25.01
C GLN A 281 13.39 -12.03 24.84
N GLU A 282 14.14 -11.84 25.94
CA GLU A 282 15.59 -11.61 25.91
C GLU A 282 16.34 -12.69 25.11
N GLU A 283 15.87 -13.94 25.10
CA GLU A 283 16.41 -15.04 24.28
C GLU A 283 16.20 -14.82 22.77
N LYS A 284 15.04 -14.31 22.35
CA LYS A 284 14.80 -13.91 20.94
C LYS A 284 15.55 -12.62 20.62
N GLN A 285 15.70 -11.70 21.58
CA GLN A 285 16.54 -10.52 21.41
C GLN A 285 18.01 -10.87 21.26
N GLU A 286 18.53 -11.86 21.99
CA GLU A 286 19.90 -12.36 21.86
C GLU A 286 20.08 -13.21 20.61
N GLU A 287 19.13 -14.04 20.19
CA GLU A 287 19.20 -14.70 18.88
C GLU A 287 19.24 -13.68 17.75
N VAL A 288 18.42 -12.63 17.85
CA VAL A 288 18.35 -11.59 16.84
C VAL A 288 19.54 -10.62 16.94
N LYS A 289 20.04 -10.26 18.14
CA LYS A 289 21.27 -9.46 18.37
C LYS A 289 22.56 -10.23 18.07
N ASN A 290 22.63 -11.54 18.31
CA ASN A 290 23.79 -12.36 17.96
C ASN A 290 23.82 -12.63 16.44
N LYS A 291 22.66 -12.57 15.75
CA LYS A 291 22.57 -12.56 14.29
C LYS A 291 22.72 -11.15 13.69
N ILE A 292 22.55 -10.10 14.50
CA ILE A 292 22.73 -8.69 14.14
C ILE A 292 23.82 -8.12 15.04
N GLU A 293 25.09 -8.43 14.74
CA GLU A 293 26.19 -7.81 15.46
C GLU A 293 26.02 -6.29 15.52
N VAL A 294 26.12 -5.81 16.76
CA VAL A 294 25.81 -4.48 17.26
C VAL A 294 26.56 -3.39 16.50
N ARG A 295 25.81 -2.56 15.79
CA ARG A 295 25.96 -1.10 15.71
C ARG A 295 24.74 -0.49 15.06
N THR A 296 24.49 0.77 15.42
CA THR A 296 23.42 1.70 15.03
C THR A 296 23.31 1.94 13.51
N GLU A 297 23.14 0.90 12.71
CA GLU A 297 23.10 0.99 11.27
C GLU A 297 21.98 0.11 10.71
N ARG A 298 21.04 0.73 10.00
CA ARG A 298 19.99 0.07 9.22
C ARG A 298 20.62 -1.05 8.38
N LYS A 299 20.18 -2.30 8.53
CA LYS A 299 20.68 -3.44 7.73
C LYS A 299 19.63 -3.90 6.70
N PRO A 300 20.05 -4.26 5.47
CA PRO A 300 19.15 -4.88 4.50
C PRO A 300 18.52 -6.15 5.05
N LEU A 301 17.21 -6.32 4.88
CA LEU A 301 16.53 -7.53 5.39
C LEU A 301 17.12 -8.81 4.80
N ALA A 302 17.53 -8.80 3.52
CA ALA A 302 18.04 -9.97 2.80
C ALA A 302 19.24 -10.68 3.48
N ASP A 303 20.04 -9.94 4.24
CA ASP A 303 21.24 -10.47 4.92
C ASP A 303 20.89 -11.35 6.12
N LEU A 304 19.69 -11.20 6.70
CA LEU A 304 19.26 -11.93 7.91
C LEU A 304 18.75 -13.34 7.66
N PHE A 305 18.54 -13.70 6.40
CA PHE A 305 17.69 -14.83 6.03
C PHE A 305 18.40 -15.89 5.19
N HIS A 306 19.72 -15.81 5.04
CA HIS A 306 20.53 -16.80 4.33
C HIS A 306 20.74 -18.14 5.08
N ASN A 307 20.09 -18.34 6.25
CA ASN A 307 20.17 -19.59 7.01
C ASN A 307 18.80 -20.32 7.03
N PRO A 308 18.64 -21.44 6.30
CA PRO A 308 17.36 -22.13 6.12
C PRO A 308 16.88 -22.96 7.34
N ASP A 309 17.64 -23.02 8.44
CA ASP A 309 17.38 -23.94 9.56
C ASP A 309 16.75 -23.31 10.82
N GLN A 310 16.10 -22.15 10.76
CA GLN A 310 15.66 -21.46 11.99
C GLN A 310 14.16 -21.19 12.12
N GLU A 311 13.63 -21.64 13.26
CA GLU A 311 12.22 -21.67 13.73
C GLU A 311 11.59 -20.31 14.03
N LEU A 312 11.86 -19.30 13.20
CA LEU A 312 11.11 -18.04 13.18
C LEU A 312 10.13 -17.99 12.00
N GLY A 313 9.53 -19.11 11.59
CA GLY A 313 8.58 -19.12 10.47
C GLY A 313 9.11 -18.46 9.18
N ALA A 314 10.44 -18.40 9.05
CA ALA A 314 11.19 -17.32 8.38
C ALA A 314 11.33 -17.48 6.86
N GLY A 315 10.53 -18.33 6.23
CA GLY A 315 10.68 -18.65 4.81
C GLY A 315 9.89 -17.72 3.88
N LEU A 316 8.67 -17.32 4.24
CA LEU A 316 7.69 -16.78 3.28
C LEU A 316 7.83 -15.27 3.04
N GLY A 317 8.09 -14.47 4.08
CA GLY A 317 8.29 -13.02 3.95
C GLY A 317 9.44 -12.63 3.01
N LEU A 318 10.48 -13.46 2.91
CA LEU A 318 11.59 -13.27 1.98
C LEU A 318 11.22 -13.39 0.52
N PHE A 319 10.33 -14.34 0.21
CA PHE A 319 9.89 -14.54 -1.16
C PHE A 319 9.18 -13.27 -1.63
N TYR A 320 8.31 -12.67 -0.80
CA TYR A 320 7.65 -11.42 -1.15
C TYR A 320 8.62 -10.26 -1.33
N ILE A 321 9.64 -10.12 -0.47
CA ILE A 321 10.66 -9.07 -0.62
C ILE A 321 11.39 -9.20 -1.96
N SER A 322 11.72 -10.43 -2.36
CA SER A 322 12.39 -10.71 -3.64
C SER A 322 11.48 -10.36 -4.82
N TYR A 323 10.22 -10.79 -4.79
CA TYR A 323 9.23 -10.44 -5.82
C TYR A 323 8.99 -8.94 -5.91
N ILE A 324 8.82 -8.24 -4.78
CA ILE A 324 8.65 -6.78 -4.76
C ILE A 324 9.86 -6.09 -5.39
N LYS A 325 11.07 -6.54 -5.06
CA LYS A 325 12.30 -5.97 -5.62
C LYS A 325 12.36 -6.17 -7.14
N GLU A 326 12.10 -7.37 -7.63
CA GLU A 326 12.09 -7.68 -9.07
C GLU A 326 11.04 -6.84 -9.82
N GLU A 327 9.82 -6.72 -9.27
CA GLU A 327 8.76 -5.90 -9.86
C GLU A 327 9.09 -4.40 -9.84
N CYS A 328 9.72 -3.90 -8.77
CA CYS A 328 10.22 -2.53 -8.70
C CYS A 328 11.31 -2.27 -9.74
N GLU A 329 12.28 -3.19 -9.91
CA GLU A 329 13.35 -3.07 -10.90
C GLU A 329 12.80 -3.02 -12.34
N LYS A 330 11.78 -3.82 -12.66
CA LYS A 330 11.09 -3.77 -13.98
C LYS A 330 10.47 -2.41 -14.27
N GLN A 331 10.11 -1.64 -13.24
CA GLN A 331 9.48 -0.33 -13.34
C GLN A 331 10.43 0.84 -13.04
N PHE A 332 11.74 0.58 -12.91
CA PHE A 332 12.76 1.56 -12.53
C PHE A 332 12.48 2.23 -11.18
N LEU A 333 11.81 1.52 -10.26
CA LEU A 333 11.53 1.99 -8.91
C LEU A 333 12.65 1.54 -7.96
N GLU A 334 12.99 2.40 -7.00
CA GLU A 334 13.98 2.07 -5.98
C GLU A 334 13.29 1.43 -4.77
N PHE A 335 13.61 0.16 -4.47
CA PHE A 335 13.09 -0.55 -3.31
C PHE A 335 14.19 -0.82 -2.27
N SER A 336 13.87 -0.58 -1.00
CA SER A 336 14.75 -0.90 0.11
C SER A 336 13.96 -1.39 1.32
N SER A 337 14.59 -2.26 2.12
CA SER A 337 13.99 -2.83 3.32
C SER A 337 15.01 -2.86 4.46
N PHE A 338 14.56 -2.51 5.66
CA PHE A 338 15.41 -2.41 6.85
C PHE A 338 14.71 -2.96 8.07
N ILE A 339 15.54 -3.38 9.03
CA ILE A 339 15.12 -3.67 10.38
C ILE A 339 15.88 -2.75 11.34
N GLU A 340 15.18 -2.19 12.31
CA GLU A 340 15.73 -1.41 13.40
C GLU A 340 15.25 -1.99 14.73
N MET A 341 16.14 -2.06 15.71
CA MET A 341 15.85 -2.63 17.03
C MET A 341 16.23 -1.63 18.10
N LYS A 342 15.28 -1.31 18.97
CA LYS A 342 15.45 -0.35 20.05
C LYS A 342 14.86 -0.95 21.32
N GLU A 343 15.72 -1.29 22.28
CA GLU A 343 15.31 -1.81 23.59
C GLU A 343 14.31 -2.98 23.51
N GLU A 344 13.01 -2.70 23.66
CA GLU A 344 11.89 -3.64 23.63
C GLU A 344 11.06 -3.56 22.33
N GLU A 345 11.53 -2.83 21.32
CA GLU A 345 10.82 -2.61 20.07
C GLU A 345 11.62 -3.13 18.87
N VAL A 346 10.91 -3.75 17.93
CA VAL A 346 11.45 -4.10 16.60
C VAL A 346 10.61 -3.38 15.56
N GLU A 347 11.26 -2.55 14.76
CA GLU A 347 10.68 -1.90 13.59
C GLU A 347 11.20 -2.59 12.34
N VAL A 348 10.30 -3.09 11.50
CA VAL A 348 10.62 -3.48 10.13
C VAL A 348 10.06 -2.42 9.21
N SER A 349 10.87 -1.87 8.31
CA SER A 349 10.38 -0.89 7.34
C SER A 349 10.77 -1.23 5.90
N PHE A 350 9.94 -0.75 4.98
CA PHE A 350 10.05 -0.86 3.54
C PHE A 350 9.92 0.53 2.94
N GLU A 351 10.77 0.87 1.99
CA GLU A 351 10.69 2.14 1.26
C GLU A 351 10.71 1.85 -0.24
N ILE A 352 9.72 2.42 -0.95
CA ILE A 352 9.67 2.48 -2.41
C ILE A 352 9.74 3.95 -2.81
N THR A 353 10.66 4.26 -3.72
CA THR A 353 10.77 5.60 -4.32
C THR A 353 10.39 5.52 -5.79
N LEU A 354 9.42 6.35 -6.15
CA LEU A 354 8.89 6.58 -7.49
C LEU A 354 9.74 7.58 -8.26
#